data_AF-A0A1X1T2J9-F1
#
_entry.id   AF-A0A1X1T2J9-F1
#
_cell.length_a   1.000
_cell.length_b   1.000
_cell.length_c   1.000
_cell.angle_alpha   90.00
_cell.angle_beta   90.00
_cell.angle_gamma   90.00
#
_symmetry.space_group_name_H-M   'P 1'
#
loop_
_entity.id
_entity.type
_entity.pdbx_description
1 polymer ?
#
loop_
_entity_poly.entity_id
_entity_poly.type
_entity_poly.pdbx_seq_one_letter_code
_entity_poly.pdbx_strand_id
1 'polypeptide(L)'
;MRDIDDASKRRALALFGTAELAAFEVGTIRGLQQIHGYLFSGLYDFAGQIRSRDISKGGFRFASAIYLHEALGQIEKMPESTFEEIIEKYAEMNVAHPFTDGNGRSTRIWLDLILKRSLGKCVEWAEVDKHDYLEAMKRSHVKTTELRELLRGALTDRVDDRDVYVKGVEQSYYYEEPDNYKG
;
A
#
# COMPACT_ATOMS: atom_id res chain seq x y z
N MET A 1 -11.91 -6.73 -14.74
CA MET A 1 -11.07 -7.09 -13.59
C MET A 1 -9.67 -7.50 -14.05
N ARG A 2 -9.47 -8.67 -14.68
CA ARG A 2 -8.14 -9.06 -15.23
C ARG A 2 -7.46 -7.99 -16.11
N ASP A 3 -8.21 -7.37 -17.02
CA ASP A 3 -7.65 -6.31 -17.89
C ASP A 3 -7.26 -5.02 -17.13
N ILE A 4 -8.00 -4.68 -16.06
CA ILE A 4 -7.68 -3.53 -15.19
C ILE A 4 -6.42 -3.82 -14.38
N ASP A 5 -6.30 -5.02 -13.82
CA ASP A 5 -5.14 -5.43 -13.03
C ASP A 5 -3.88 -5.50 -13.91
N ASP A 6 -3.98 -6.05 -15.11
CA ASP A 6 -2.86 -6.10 -16.07
C ASP A 6 -2.44 -4.69 -16.54
N ALA A 7 -3.40 -3.80 -16.82
CA ALA A 7 -3.12 -2.43 -17.20
C ALA A 7 -2.47 -1.63 -16.05
N SER A 8 -3.03 -1.70 -14.84
CA SER A 8 -2.48 -1.02 -13.67
C SER A 8 -1.13 -1.58 -13.24
N LYS A 9 -0.90 -2.89 -13.35
CA LYS A 9 0.40 -3.53 -13.11
C LYS A 9 1.46 -3.01 -14.07
N ARG A 10 1.15 -2.92 -15.37
CA ARG A 10 2.07 -2.33 -16.37
C ARG A 10 2.43 -0.88 -16.02
N ARG A 11 1.46 -0.10 -15.54
CA ARG A 11 1.72 1.26 -15.06
C ARG A 11 2.61 1.28 -13.82
N ALA A 12 2.33 0.45 -12.82
CA ALA A 12 3.18 0.32 -11.64
C ALA A 12 4.64 0.01 -12.03
N LEU A 13 4.85 -0.96 -12.93
CA LEU A 13 6.19 -1.31 -13.43
C LEU A 13 6.86 -0.14 -14.17
N ALA A 14 6.08 0.63 -14.95
CA ALA A 14 6.59 1.79 -15.68
C ALA A 14 6.88 3.01 -14.78
N LEU A 15 6.35 3.06 -13.56
CA LEU A 15 6.55 4.15 -12.60
C LEU A 15 7.97 4.17 -12.01
N PHE A 16 8.69 3.04 -12.06
CA PHE A 16 10.03 2.95 -11.50
C PHE A 16 11.01 3.92 -12.16
N GLY A 17 11.71 4.71 -11.35
CA GLY A 17 12.76 5.62 -11.81
C GLY A 17 12.25 6.81 -12.63
N THR A 18 10.95 7.06 -12.67
CA THR A 18 10.40 8.22 -13.39
C THR A 18 10.47 9.50 -12.56
N ALA A 19 10.46 10.65 -13.24
CA ALA A 19 10.40 11.95 -12.59
C ALA A 19 9.07 12.13 -11.83
N GLU A 20 7.99 11.52 -12.32
CA GLU A 20 6.69 11.53 -11.66
C GLU A 20 6.75 10.89 -10.27
N LEU A 21 7.34 9.70 -10.14
CA LEU A 21 7.49 9.03 -8.84
C LEU A 21 8.32 9.88 -7.87
N ALA A 22 9.40 10.48 -8.36
CA ALA A 22 10.26 11.37 -7.57
C ALA A 22 9.55 12.66 -7.13
N ALA A 23 8.51 13.08 -7.85
CA ALA A 23 7.72 14.27 -7.55
C ALA A 23 6.49 14.00 -6.67
N PHE A 24 6.15 12.74 -6.38
CA PHE A 24 5.05 12.42 -5.47
C PHE A 24 5.38 12.83 -4.05
N GLU A 25 4.37 13.29 -3.32
CA GLU A 25 4.51 13.54 -1.90
C GLU A 25 4.69 12.22 -1.15
N VAL A 26 5.58 12.22 -0.16
CA VAL A 26 5.88 11.02 0.65
C VAL A 26 5.21 11.15 2.01
N GLY A 27 4.48 10.12 2.43
CA GLY A 27 3.84 10.08 3.76
C GLY A 27 2.53 10.84 3.88
N THR A 28 2.02 11.42 2.78
CA THR A 28 0.78 12.21 2.75
C THR A 28 -0.36 11.49 2.05
N ILE A 29 -1.59 11.90 2.31
CA ILE A 29 -2.79 11.44 1.61
C ILE A 29 -2.70 11.83 0.14
N ARG A 30 -2.22 13.05 -0.16
CA ARG A 30 -2.03 13.51 -1.53
C ARG A 30 -1.05 12.62 -2.28
N GLY A 31 0.06 12.24 -1.64
CA GLY A 31 1.00 11.24 -2.15
C GLY A 31 0.31 9.92 -2.51
N LEU A 32 -0.50 9.41 -1.59
CA LEU A 32 -1.26 8.18 -1.82
C LEU A 32 -2.29 8.33 -2.97
N GLN A 33 -2.97 9.47 -3.08
CA GLN A 33 -3.87 9.78 -4.19
C GLN A 33 -3.13 9.91 -5.52
N GLN A 34 -1.91 10.47 -5.54
CA GLN A 34 -1.06 10.56 -6.73
C GLN A 34 -0.68 9.16 -7.23
N ILE A 35 -0.23 8.28 -6.32
CA ILE A 35 0.06 6.87 -6.63
C ILE A 35 -1.18 6.19 -7.20
N HIS A 36 -2.31 6.26 -6.49
CA HIS A 36 -3.55 5.61 -6.93
C HIS A 36 -4.05 6.18 -8.27
N GLY A 37 -3.98 7.50 -8.45
CA GLY A 37 -4.33 8.18 -9.70
C GLY A 37 -3.48 7.69 -10.87
N TYR A 38 -2.17 7.59 -10.67
CA TYR A 38 -1.25 7.09 -11.70
C TYR A 38 -1.57 5.64 -12.08
N LEU A 39 -1.76 4.77 -11.09
CA LEU A 39 -2.05 3.36 -11.34
C LEU A 39 -3.38 3.15 -12.08
N PHE A 40 -4.42 3.90 -11.71
CA PHE A 40 -5.80 3.56 -12.08
C PHE A 40 -6.54 4.59 -12.95
N SER A 41 -5.95 5.73 -13.32
CA SER A 41 -6.62 6.74 -14.15
C SER A 41 -7.08 6.19 -15.51
N GLY A 42 -8.34 6.36 -15.87
CA GLY A 42 -8.94 5.75 -17.07
C GLY A 42 -9.16 4.24 -16.98
N LEU A 43 -8.90 3.62 -15.82
CA LEU A 43 -9.29 2.24 -15.49
C LEU A 43 -10.40 2.22 -14.44
N TYR A 44 -10.35 3.14 -13.47
CA TYR A 44 -11.41 3.43 -12.51
C TYR A 44 -11.86 4.88 -12.61
N ASP A 45 -13.18 5.11 -12.59
CA ASP A 45 -13.77 6.46 -12.57
C ASP A 45 -13.40 7.24 -11.30
N PHE A 46 -13.09 6.51 -10.22
CA PHE A 46 -12.70 7.04 -8.92
C PHE A 46 -11.18 7.08 -8.70
N ALA A 47 -10.35 6.96 -9.75
CA ALA A 47 -8.90 6.94 -9.60
C ALA A 47 -8.40 8.20 -8.86
N GLY A 48 -7.80 7.99 -7.68
CA GLY A 48 -7.26 9.06 -6.82
C GLY A 48 -8.32 9.76 -5.97
N GLN A 49 -9.59 9.32 -6.01
CA GLN A 49 -10.69 9.94 -5.27
C GLN A 49 -10.96 9.20 -3.97
N ILE A 50 -11.05 9.94 -2.86
CA ILE A 50 -11.45 9.40 -1.57
C ILE A 50 -12.91 8.94 -1.65
N ARG A 51 -13.19 7.73 -1.15
CA ARG A 51 -14.52 7.12 -1.22
C ARG A 51 -15.52 7.88 -0.34
N SER A 52 -16.77 7.95 -0.80
CA SER A 52 -17.90 8.52 -0.06
C SER A 52 -18.83 7.47 0.54
N ARG A 53 -18.52 6.17 0.36
CA ARG A 53 -19.31 5.04 0.85
C ARG A 53 -18.47 4.13 1.71
N ASP A 54 -19.13 3.44 2.63
CA ASP A 54 -18.51 2.40 3.43
C ASP A 54 -18.21 1.17 2.59
N ILE A 55 -17.13 0.49 2.97
CA ILE A 55 -16.66 -0.73 2.33
C ILE A 55 -16.23 -1.74 3.39
N SER A 56 -16.27 -3.02 3.03
CA SER A 56 -15.80 -4.12 3.86
C SER A 56 -15.15 -5.19 2.99
N LYS A 57 -14.24 -5.96 3.57
CA LYS A 57 -13.58 -7.12 2.93
C LYS A 57 -13.46 -8.24 3.95
N GLY A 58 -13.94 -9.44 3.62
CA GLY A 58 -13.80 -10.62 4.49
C GLY A 58 -14.41 -10.45 5.89
N GLY A 59 -15.50 -9.70 6.02
CA GLY A 59 -16.13 -9.41 7.32
C GLY A 59 -15.51 -8.26 8.11
N PHE A 60 -14.37 -7.71 7.67
CA PHE A 60 -13.78 -6.51 8.26
C PHE A 60 -14.37 -5.25 7.62
N ARG A 61 -14.89 -4.33 8.43
CA ARG A 61 -15.36 -3.01 7.99
C ARG A 61 -14.24 -1.99 8.16
N PHE A 62 -13.86 -1.32 7.08
CA PHE A 62 -12.89 -0.23 7.10
C PHE A 62 -13.48 1.04 7.72
N ALA A 63 -12.66 2.09 7.91
CA ALA A 63 -13.10 3.33 8.52
C ALA A 63 -14.41 3.89 7.92
N SER A 64 -15.31 4.39 8.76
CA SER A 64 -16.57 4.94 8.27
C SER A 64 -16.31 6.15 7.35
N ALA A 65 -16.96 6.20 6.19
CA ALA A 65 -16.77 7.24 5.19
C ALA A 65 -17.05 8.65 5.74
N ILE A 66 -18.00 8.77 6.69
CA ILE A 66 -18.36 10.06 7.29
C ILE A 66 -17.22 10.68 8.12
N TYR A 67 -16.31 9.85 8.66
CA TYR A 67 -15.15 10.30 9.46
C TYR A 67 -13.83 10.15 8.71
N LEU A 68 -13.87 9.65 7.47
CA LEU A 68 -12.67 9.24 6.73
C LEU A 68 -11.72 10.42 6.47
N HIS A 69 -12.24 11.59 6.08
CA HIS A 69 -11.40 12.77 5.86
C HIS A 69 -10.67 13.23 7.13
N GLU A 70 -11.36 13.19 8.27
CA GLU A 70 -10.75 13.54 9.56
C GLU A 70 -9.68 12.51 9.96
N ALA A 71 -10.00 11.22 9.87
CA ALA A 71 -9.07 10.13 10.17
C ALA A 71 -7.80 10.23 9.32
N LEU A 72 -7.94 10.42 8.00
CA LEU A 72 -6.82 10.60 7.08
C LEU A 72 -5.95 11.81 7.50
N GLY A 73 -6.58 12.92 7.88
CA GLY A 73 -5.86 14.12 8.36
C GLY A 73 -5.08 13.92 9.66
N GLN A 74 -5.44 12.93 10.48
CA GLN A 74 -4.63 12.52 11.64
C GLN A 74 -3.52 11.56 11.23
N ILE A 75 -3.82 10.58 10.38
CA ILE A 75 -2.85 9.59 9.90
C ILE A 75 -1.67 10.25 9.20
N GLU A 76 -1.92 11.26 8.36
CA GLU A 76 -0.86 12.00 7.67
C GLU A 76 0.15 12.66 8.63
N LYS A 77 -0.30 13.06 9.83
CA LYS A 77 0.54 13.70 10.86
C LYS A 77 1.28 12.70 11.74
N MET A 78 1.02 11.39 11.60
CA MET A 78 1.73 10.38 12.37
C MET A 78 3.23 10.43 12.07
N PRO A 79 4.09 10.18 13.08
CA PRO A 79 5.53 10.26 12.93
C PRO A 79 6.07 9.17 12.00
N GLU A 80 7.25 9.42 11.44
CA GLU A 80 7.89 8.57 10.43
C GLU A 80 9.40 8.47 10.68
N SER A 81 9.83 8.56 11.94
CA SER A 81 11.25 8.64 12.32
C SER A 81 11.87 7.27 12.58
N THR A 82 11.04 6.29 12.94
CA THR A 82 11.46 4.91 13.22
C THR A 82 10.66 3.92 12.37
N PHE A 83 11.19 2.71 12.21
CA PHE A 83 10.47 1.64 11.52
C PHE A 83 9.12 1.35 12.20
N GLU A 84 9.08 1.31 13.52
CA GLU A 84 7.87 1.05 14.29
C GLU A 84 6.79 2.09 14.03
N GLU A 85 7.14 3.39 14.04
CA GLU A 85 6.22 4.48 13.74
C GLU A 85 5.69 4.40 12.30
N ILE A 86 6.56 4.07 11.33
CA ILE A 86 6.17 3.93 9.92
C ILE A 86 5.20 2.76 9.73
N ILE A 87 5.44 1.61 10.37
CA ILE A 87 4.53 0.46 10.27
C ILE A 87 3.20 0.75 10.99
N GLU A 88 3.21 1.49 12.10
CA GLU A 88 1.97 1.93 12.76
C GLU A 88 1.16 2.85 11.84
N LYS A 89 1.82 3.85 11.24
CA LYS A 89 1.20 4.75 10.25
C LYS A 89 0.64 4.00 9.05
N TYR A 90 1.35 2.99 8.57
CA TYR A 90 0.90 2.12 7.49
C TYR A 90 -0.31 1.27 7.86
N ALA A 91 -0.34 0.70 9.07
CA ALA A 91 -1.46 -0.08 9.57
C ALA A 91 -2.73 0.79 9.68
N GLU A 92 -2.61 2.00 10.21
CA GLU A 92 -3.71 2.96 10.29
C GLU A 92 -4.21 3.38 8.89
N MET A 93 -3.31 3.63 7.94
CA MET A 93 -3.69 3.92 6.56
C MET A 93 -4.43 2.75 5.89
N ASN A 94 -4.03 1.51 6.19
CA ASN A 94 -4.73 0.32 5.70
C ASN A 94 -6.15 0.19 6.30
N VAL A 95 -6.34 0.54 7.58
CA VAL A 95 -7.66 0.58 8.23
C VAL A 95 -8.53 1.70 7.63
N ALA A 96 -7.95 2.87 7.33
CA ALA A 96 -8.65 3.97 6.67
C ALA A 96 -9.17 3.55 5.29
N HIS A 97 -8.35 2.85 4.51
CA HIS A 97 -8.70 2.27 3.21
C HIS A 97 -9.42 3.28 2.30
N PRO A 98 -8.74 4.39 1.93
CA PRO A 98 -9.40 5.60 1.45
C PRO A 98 -10.10 5.49 0.09
N PHE A 99 -9.78 4.48 -0.73
CA PHE A 99 -10.33 4.31 -2.07
C PHE A 99 -11.38 3.20 -2.11
N THR A 100 -12.23 3.20 -3.14
CA THR A 100 -13.21 2.12 -3.35
C THR A 100 -12.54 0.76 -3.65
N ASP A 101 -11.41 0.77 -4.36
CA ASP A 101 -10.56 -0.39 -4.66
C ASP A 101 -9.12 0.11 -4.88
N GLY A 102 -8.14 -0.77 -5.03
CA GLY A 102 -6.75 -0.42 -5.34
C GLY A 102 -5.88 -0.08 -4.12
N ASN A 103 -6.47 0.01 -2.92
CA ASN A 103 -5.80 0.43 -1.69
C ASN A 103 -4.53 -0.35 -1.38
N GLY A 104 -4.57 -1.69 -1.34
CA GLY A 104 -3.40 -2.49 -0.98
C GLY A 104 -2.17 -2.17 -1.85
N ARG A 105 -2.38 -2.16 -3.18
CA ARG A 105 -1.32 -1.90 -4.17
C ARG A 105 -0.76 -0.49 -4.07
N SER A 106 -1.62 0.52 -3.93
CA SER A 106 -1.18 1.91 -3.77
C SER A 106 -0.47 2.16 -2.44
N THR A 107 -0.98 1.59 -1.34
CA THR A 107 -0.45 1.86 0.00
C THR A 107 0.87 1.12 0.25
N ARG A 108 1.14 -0.01 -0.42
CA ARG A 108 2.47 -0.66 -0.38
C ARG A 108 3.56 0.18 -1.05
N ILE A 109 3.28 0.78 -2.20
CA ILE A 109 4.21 1.75 -2.85
C ILE A 109 4.42 2.97 -1.94
N TRP A 110 3.33 3.47 -1.34
CA TRP A 110 3.39 4.58 -0.40
C TRP A 110 4.26 4.27 0.84
N LEU A 111 4.15 3.06 1.39
CA LEU A 111 4.99 2.57 2.48
C LEU A 111 6.48 2.56 2.07
N ASP A 112 6.81 2.00 0.91
CA ASP A 112 8.21 1.93 0.45
C ASP A 112 8.82 3.33 0.26
N LEU A 113 8.03 4.31 -0.20
CA LEU A 113 8.51 5.70 -0.31
C LEU A 113 8.83 6.31 1.07
N ILE A 114 8.01 6.03 2.09
CA ILE A 114 8.27 6.49 3.46
C ILE A 114 9.52 5.83 4.01
N LEU A 115 9.63 4.50 3.89
CA LEU A 115 10.81 3.74 4.33
C LEU A 115 12.08 4.24 3.63
N LYS A 116 12.00 4.51 2.32
CA LYS A 116 13.13 4.97 1.53
C LYS A 116 13.60 6.35 2.00
N ARG A 117 12.67 7.29 2.16
CA ARG A 117 12.98 8.66 2.58
C ARG A 117 13.48 8.71 4.03
N SER A 118 12.84 7.98 4.94
CA SER A 118 13.14 8.07 6.37
C SER A 118 14.31 7.18 6.81
N LEU A 119 14.46 6.00 6.22
CA LEU A 119 15.39 4.96 6.70
C LEU A 119 16.39 4.49 5.63
N GLY A 120 16.27 4.95 4.38
CA GLY A 120 17.10 4.45 3.28
C GLY A 120 16.83 2.97 2.95
N LYS A 121 15.63 2.47 3.24
CA LYS A 121 15.24 1.06 3.05
C LYS A 121 13.91 0.92 2.30
N CYS A 122 13.63 -0.23 1.75
CA CYS A 122 12.31 -0.64 1.26
C CYS A 122 12.04 -2.10 1.64
N VAL A 123 10.82 -2.56 1.42
CA VAL A 123 10.46 -3.97 1.60
C VAL A 123 10.79 -4.75 0.33
N GLU A 124 11.56 -5.82 0.45
CA GLU A 124 11.71 -6.81 -0.61
C GLU A 124 10.48 -7.73 -0.62
N TRP A 125 9.35 -7.22 -1.15
CA TRP A 125 8.06 -7.90 -1.06
C TRP A 125 8.09 -9.34 -1.60
N ALA A 126 8.95 -9.65 -2.57
CA ALA A 126 9.12 -11.00 -3.10
C ALA A 126 9.49 -12.06 -2.03
N GLU A 127 10.09 -11.64 -0.91
CA GLU A 127 10.44 -12.50 0.23
C GLU A 127 9.32 -12.57 1.29
N VAL A 128 8.21 -11.86 1.07
CA VAL A 128 7.07 -11.83 1.99
C VAL A 128 5.95 -12.71 1.44
N ASP A 129 5.65 -13.80 2.16
CA ASP A 129 4.58 -14.71 1.79
C ASP A 129 3.20 -14.03 1.82
N LYS A 130 2.33 -14.42 0.88
CA LYS A 130 0.99 -13.85 0.73
C LYS A 130 0.11 -14.13 1.95
N HIS A 131 0.09 -15.37 2.42
CA HIS A 131 -0.76 -15.75 3.53
C HIS A 131 -0.33 -15.07 4.82
N ASP A 132 0.97 -15.09 5.11
CA ASP A 132 1.54 -14.44 6.28
C ASP A 132 1.28 -12.93 6.27
N TYR A 133 1.47 -12.27 5.12
CA TYR A 133 1.17 -10.84 4.98
C TYR A 133 -0.31 -10.53 5.18
N LEU A 134 -1.22 -11.28 4.54
CA LEU A 134 -2.65 -11.02 4.67
C LEU A 134 -3.16 -11.28 6.09
N GLU A 135 -2.67 -12.31 6.78
CA GLU A 135 -3.00 -12.56 8.19
C GLU A 135 -2.44 -11.48 9.11
N ALA A 136 -1.19 -11.05 8.90
CA ALA A 136 -0.58 -9.96 9.67
C ALA A 136 -1.34 -8.63 9.48
N MET A 137 -1.76 -8.32 8.25
CA MET A 137 -2.58 -7.13 7.94
C MET A 137 -3.98 -7.21 8.56
N LYS A 138 -4.59 -8.40 8.63
CA LYS A 138 -5.87 -8.57 9.34
C LYS A 138 -5.71 -8.30 10.82
N ARG A 139 -4.59 -8.68 11.45
CA ARG A 139 -4.35 -8.50 12.89
C ARG A 139 -3.82 -7.11 13.26
N SER A 140 -3.28 -6.36 12.29
CA SER A 140 -2.63 -5.08 12.54
C SER A 140 -3.56 -4.01 13.10
N HIS A 141 -4.89 -4.11 12.90
CA HIS A 141 -5.87 -3.19 13.52
C HIS A 141 -5.98 -3.35 15.05
N VAL A 142 -5.51 -4.47 15.61
CA VAL A 142 -5.45 -4.70 17.06
C VAL A 142 -4.01 -4.50 17.55
N LYS A 143 -3.04 -5.07 16.83
CA LYS A 143 -1.63 -5.01 17.20
C LYS A 143 -0.72 -5.20 15.99
N THR A 144 0.19 -4.26 15.78
CA THR A 144 1.13 -4.26 14.64
C THR A 144 2.34 -5.18 14.81
N THR A 145 2.48 -5.93 15.91
CA THR A 145 3.69 -6.75 16.18
C THR A 145 3.99 -7.77 15.09
N GLU A 146 3.01 -8.57 14.66
CA GLU A 146 3.23 -9.59 13.63
C GLU A 146 3.63 -8.96 12.29
N LEU A 147 2.95 -7.88 11.90
CA LEU A 147 3.28 -7.12 10.70
C LEU A 147 4.69 -6.51 10.76
N ARG A 148 5.08 -5.96 11.91
CA ARG A 148 6.41 -5.39 12.12
C ARG A 148 7.50 -6.45 11.99
N GLU A 149 7.36 -7.60 12.64
CA GLU A 149 8.38 -8.65 12.57
C GLU A 149 8.49 -9.24 11.16
N LEU A 150 7.35 -9.47 10.48
CA LEU A 150 7.33 -9.93 9.09
C LEU A 150 8.07 -8.95 8.17
N LEU A 151 7.68 -7.67 8.18
CA LEU A 151 8.27 -6.68 7.28
C LEU A 151 9.72 -6.34 7.64
N ARG A 152 10.10 -6.40 8.93
CA ARG A 152 11.49 -6.20 9.36
C ARG A 152 12.42 -7.26 8.76
N GLY A 153 11.95 -8.51 8.69
CA GLY A 153 12.69 -9.62 8.10
C GLY A 153 12.95 -9.45 6.59
N ALA A 154 12.13 -8.65 5.90
CA ALA A 154 12.22 -8.42 4.46
C ALA A 154 12.75 -7.03 4.07
N LEU A 155 13.34 -6.27 5.01
CA LEU A 155 13.91 -4.96 4.68
C LEU A 155 15.22 -5.10 3.89
N THR A 156 15.36 -4.30 2.84
CA THR A 156 16.60 -4.15 2.06
C THR A 156 16.98 -2.68 1.90
N ASP A 157 18.28 -2.40 1.76
CA ASP A 157 18.84 -1.08 1.42
C ASP A 157 18.96 -0.85 -0.10
N ARG A 158 18.58 -1.85 -0.91
CA ARG A 158 18.57 -1.80 -2.38
C ARG A 158 17.39 -0.99 -2.95
N VAL A 159 17.21 0.23 -2.47
CA VAL A 159 16.05 1.10 -2.77
C VAL A 159 15.98 1.65 -4.19
N ASP A 160 17.06 1.51 -4.96
CA ASP A 160 17.17 1.90 -6.38
C ASP A 160 17.40 0.69 -7.30
N ASP A 161 17.26 -0.54 -6.77
CA ASP A 161 17.38 -1.76 -7.55
C ASP A 161 16.07 -2.05 -8.30
N ARG A 162 16.18 -2.13 -9.63
CA ARG A 162 15.03 -2.36 -10.51
C ARG A 162 14.41 -3.74 -10.31
N ASP A 163 15.21 -4.76 -10.04
CA ASP A 163 14.71 -6.12 -9.90
C ASP A 163 13.95 -6.27 -8.57
N VAL A 164 14.43 -5.65 -7.49
CA VAL A 164 13.71 -5.56 -6.21
C VAL A 164 12.34 -4.91 -6.42
N TYR A 165 12.30 -3.78 -7.12
CA TYR A 165 11.03 -3.08 -7.39
C TYR A 165 10.08 -3.90 -8.27
N VAL A 166 10.57 -4.46 -9.39
CA VAL A 166 9.75 -5.21 -10.34
C VAL A 166 9.14 -6.44 -9.67
N LYS A 167 9.96 -7.27 -9.01
CA LYS A 167 9.47 -8.45 -8.28
C LYS A 167 8.53 -8.05 -7.15
N GLY A 168 8.80 -6.91 -6.50
CA GLY A 168 7.93 -6.38 -5.46
C GLY A 168 6.56 -5.96 -5.98
N VAL A 169 6.49 -5.32 -7.15
CA VAL A 169 5.23 -5.01 -7.84
C VAL A 169 4.49 -6.30 -8.22
N GLU A 170 5.19 -7.30 -8.76
CA GLU A 170 4.56 -8.58 -9.10
C GLU A 170 3.93 -9.26 -7.88
N GLN A 171 4.67 -9.36 -6.77
CA GLN A 171 4.16 -9.92 -5.53
C GLN A 171 3.00 -9.08 -4.96
N SER A 172 3.13 -7.76 -4.99
CA SER A 172 2.08 -6.83 -4.54
C SER A 172 0.77 -7.01 -5.29
N TYR A 173 0.80 -7.38 -6.57
CA TYR A 173 -0.41 -7.70 -7.34
C TYR A 173 -0.90 -9.13 -7.04
N TYR A 174 0.00 -10.09 -6.86
CA TYR A 174 -0.35 -11.47 -6.47
C TYR A 174 -1.09 -11.53 -5.13
N TYR A 175 -0.78 -10.64 -4.17
CA TYR A 175 -1.53 -10.53 -2.91
C TYR A 175 -3.02 -10.25 -3.09
N GLU A 176 -3.40 -9.57 -4.17
CA GLU A 176 -4.80 -9.22 -4.45
C GLU A 176 -5.53 -10.28 -5.27
N GLU A 177 -4.83 -11.28 -5.80
CA GLU A 177 -5.46 -12.38 -6.52
C GLU A 177 -6.29 -13.25 -5.55
N PRO A 178 -7.44 -13.78 -5.98
CA PRO A 178 -8.19 -14.74 -5.17
C PRO A 178 -7.34 -15.96 -4.84
N ASP A 179 -7.48 -16.52 -3.63
CA ASP A 179 -6.87 -17.80 -3.32
C ASP A 179 -7.54 -18.88 -4.17
N ASN A 180 -6.79 -19.48 -5.09
CA ASN A 180 -7.24 -20.63 -5.87
C ASN A 180 -7.24 -21.91 -5.01
N TYR A 181 -7.90 -21.88 -3.85
CA TYR A 181 -8.21 -23.11 -3.12
C TYR A 181 -9.39 -23.78 -3.83
N LYS A 182 -9.08 -24.72 -4.74
CA LYS A 182 -9.99 -25.83 -5.01
C LYS A 182 -9.93 -26.70 -3.76
N GLY A 183 -10.99 -26.64 -2.96
CA GLY A 183 -11.20 -27.56 -1.84
C GLY A 183 -11.23 -29.02 -2.28
#